data_AF-A0A940ZTP3-F1
#
_entry.id   AF-A0A940ZTP3-F1
#
_cell.length_a   1.000
_cell.length_b   1.000
_cell.length_c   1.000
_cell.angle_alpha   90.00
_cell.angle_beta   90.00
_cell.angle_gamma   90.00
#
_symmetry.space_group_name_H-M   'P 1'
#
loop_
_entity.id
_entity.type
_entity.pdbx_description
1 polymer ?
#
loop_
_entity_poly.entity_id
_entity_poly.type
_entity_poly.pdbx_seq_one_letter_code
_entity_poly.pdbx_strand_id
1 'polypeptide(L)' 'MCGYVLGVDIKLEIANLEQVTKNGGYIINCMGDDDRKNDKPNELLLKEGFEYSHYISKSGGDVYRYWKKVMKKQ' A
#
# COMPACT_ATOMS: atom_id res chain seq x y z
N MET A 1 7.23 -10.28 -10.76
CA MET A 1 6.44 -9.23 -10.08
C MET A 1 5.01 -9.74 -10.08
N CYS A 2 4.37 -9.94 -8.92
CA CYS A 2 2.97 -10.37 -8.81
C CYS A 2 2.16 -9.16 -8.34
N GLY A 3 1.03 -8.87 -9.00
CA GLY A 3 0.15 -7.75 -8.66
C GLY A 3 -1.09 -8.26 -7.92
N TYR A 4 -1.55 -7.52 -6.92
CA TYR A 4 -2.78 -7.77 -6.19
C TYR A 4 -3.56 -6.46 -6.08
N VAL A 5 -4.85 -6.48 -6.41
CA VAL A 5 -5.73 -5.31 -6.26
C VAL A 5 -6.42 -5.42 -4.91
N LEU A 6 -6.21 -4.45 -4.04
CA LEU A 6 -6.89 -4.37 -2.76
C LEU A 6 -8.32 -3.82 -2.96
N GLY A 7 -9.36 -4.41 -2.36
CA GLY A 7 -10.71 -3.90 -2.66
C GLY A 7 -11.90 -4.36 -1.82
N VAL A 8 -11.90 -5.57 -1.23
CA VAL A 8 -13.12 -6.08 -0.55
C VAL A 8 -12.92 -6.19 0.96
N ASP A 9 -11.83 -6.82 1.39
CA ASP A 9 -11.47 -6.93 2.81
C ASP A 9 -9.99 -6.63 2.97
N ILE A 10 -9.67 -5.34 3.09
CA ILE A 10 -8.28 -4.86 3.14
C ILE A 10 -7.47 -5.54 4.24
N LYS A 11 -8.10 -5.92 5.37
CA LYS A 11 -7.41 -6.57 6.48
C LYS A 11 -7.06 -8.01 6.15
N LEU A 12 -8.03 -8.77 5.64
CA LEU A 12 -7.80 -10.14 5.20
C LEU A 12 -6.76 -10.20 4.08
N GLU A 13 -6.85 -9.26 3.13
CA GLU A 13 -5.93 -9.17 2.00
C GLU A 13 -4.50 -8.87 2.46
N ILE A 14 -4.32 -7.90 3.36
CA ILE A 14 -3.00 -7.61 3.96
C ILE A 14 -2.48 -8.83 4.71
N ALA A 15 -3.32 -9.51 5.51
CA ALA A 15 -2.91 -10.71 6.25
C ALA A 15 -2.42 -11.83 5.31
N ASN A 16 -3.11 -12.06 4.19
CA ASN A 16 -2.69 -13.02 3.17
C ASN A 16 -1.34 -12.64 2.54
N LEU A 17 -1.13 -11.36 2.24
CA LEU A 17 0.14 -10.85 1.71
C LEU A 17 1.27 -11.00 2.74
N GLU A 18 1.03 -10.72 4.01
CA GLU A 18 2.01 -10.91 5.08
C GLU A 18 2.37 -12.38 5.28
N GLN A 19 1.40 -13.29 5.14
CA GLN A 19 1.63 -14.72 5.24
C GLN A 19 2.62 -15.20 4.19
N VAL A 20 2.47 -14.78 2.93
CA VAL A 20 3.34 -15.23 1.82
C VAL A 20 4.63 -14.43 1.71
N THR A 21 4.66 -13.20 2.23
CA THR A 21 5.87 -12.36 2.21
C THR A 21 6.91 -12.92 3.17
N LYS A 22 8.16 -13.01 2.73
CA LYS A 22 9.27 -13.46 3.59
C LYS A 22 9.48 -12.52 4.78
N ASN A 23 10.05 -13.04 5.88
CA ASN A 23 10.45 -12.18 7.00
C ASN A 23 11.48 -11.13 6.53
N GLY A 24 11.26 -9.87 6.91
CA GLY A 24 12.02 -8.72 6.42
C GLY A 24 11.71 -8.29 4.98
N GLY A 25 10.76 -8.95 4.30
CA GLY A 25 10.26 -8.55 2.99
C GLY A 25 9.35 -7.33 3.07
N TYR A 26 8.94 -6.82 1.91
CA TYR A 26 8.07 -5.65 1.80
C TYR A 26 6.81 -5.96 1.01
N ILE A 27 5.69 -5.40 1.47
CA ILE A 27 4.47 -5.25 0.70
C ILE A 27 4.45 -3.81 0.20
N ILE A 28 4.22 -3.62 -1.10
CA ILE A 28 4.19 -2.29 -1.72
C ILE A 28 2.84 -2.13 -2.42
N ASN A 29 2.11 -1.08 -2.06
CA ASN A 29 0.90 -0.68 -2.76
C ASN A 29 1.22 0.48 -3.71
N CYS A 30 1.24 0.17 -5.00
CA CYS A 30 1.54 1.12 -6.07
C CYS A 30 0.24 1.60 -6.72
N MET A 31 -0.27 2.74 -6.25
CA MET A 31 -1.41 3.39 -6.87
C MET A 31 -1.08 3.80 -8.31
N GLY A 32 -2.08 3.67 -9.19
CA GLY A 32 -2.00 4.20 -10.56
C GLY A 32 -1.85 5.72 -10.55
N ASP A 33 -1.28 6.23 -11.65
CA ASP A 33 -1.23 7.66 -11.92
C ASP A 33 -2.59 8.08 -12.51
N ASP A 34 -3.20 9.11 -11.94
CA ASP A 34 -4.47 9.68 -12.41
C ASP A 34 -4.51 11.19 -12.12
N ASP A 35 -5.63 11.84 -12.46
CA ASP A 35 -5.90 13.25 -12.24
C ASP A 35 -6.69 13.53 -10.94
N ARG A 36 -6.92 12.50 -10.10
CA ARG A 36 -7.73 12.65 -8.89
C ARG A 36 -6.96 13.43 -7.84
N LYS A 37 -7.64 14.41 -7.27
CA LYS A 37 -7.16 15.14 -6.10
C LYS A 37 -7.51 14.37 -4.84
N ASN A 38 -6.49 13.95 -4.12
CA ASN A 38 -6.61 13.23 -2.86
C ASN A 38 -5.96 14.09 -1.77
N ASP A 39 -6.79 14.68 -0.93
CA ASP A 39 -6.31 15.61 0.10
C ASP A 39 -5.51 14.90 1.21
N LYS A 40 -5.63 13.57 1.31
CA LYS A 40 -5.03 12.77 2.39
C LYS A 40 -4.63 11.36 1.93
N PRO A 41 -3.61 10.75 2.58
CA PRO A 41 -3.30 9.33 2.43
C PRO A 41 -4.42 8.45 2.99
N ASN A 42 -4.43 7.18 2.59
CA ASN A 42 -5.40 6.18 3.01
C ASN A 42 -5.15 5.75 4.47
N GLU A 43 -6.04 6.17 5.36
CA GLU A 43 -5.92 5.92 6.80
C GLU A 43 -5.94 4.43 7.19
N LEU A 44 -6.61 3.57 6.41
CA LEU A 44 -6.64 2.13 6.70
C LEU A 44 -5.26 1.51 6.52
N LEU A 45 -4.55 1.87 5.45
CA LEU A 45 -3.19 1.40 5.22
C LEU A 45 -2.24 1.89 6.32
N LEU A 46 -2.37 3.14 6.75
CA LEU A 46 -1.55 3.69 7.84
C LEU A 46 -1.80 2.95 9.17
N LYS A 47 -3.06 2.65 9.49
CA LYS A 47 -3.43 1.86 10.68
C LYS A 47 -2.86 0.45 10.64
N GLU A 48 -2.75 -0.14 9.46
CA GLU A 48 -2.11 -1.44 9.24
C GLU A 48 -0.57 -1.34 9.22
N GLY A 49 0.02 -0.18 9.52
CA GLY A 49 1.47 -0.02 9.66
C GLY A 49 2.21 0.20 8.34
N PHE A 50 1.51 0.64 7.29
CA PHE A 50 2.17 1.13 6.09
C PHE A 50 2.71 2.55 6.28
N GLU A 51 3.89 2.77 5.75
CA GLU A 51 4.45 4.09 5.49
C GLU A 51 4.07 4.56 4.08
N TYR A 52 4.21 5.85 3.80
CA TYR A 52 3.89 6.38 2.48
C TYR A 52 4.84 7.49 2.02
N SER A 53 4.87 7.69 0.70
CA SER A 53 5.36 8.90 0.05
C SER A 53 4.25 9.50 -0.82
N HIS A 54 4.30 10.80 -1.01
CA HIS A 54 3.37 11.56 -1.84
C HIS A 54 4.11 12.26 -2.98
N TYR A 55 3.48 12.31 -4.15
CA TYR A 55 3.91 13.15 -5.25
C TYR A 55 2.72 13.55 -6.13
N ILE A 56 2.90 14.62 -6.89
CA ILE A 56 1.93 15.05 -7.89
C ILE A 56 2.21 14.31 -9.20
N SER A 57 1.16 13.69 -9.71
CA SER A 57 1.14 12.92 -10.95
C SER A 57 1.38 13.80 -12.17
N LYS A 58 1.74 13.20 -13.32
CA LYS A 58 1.88 13.97 -14.57
C LYS A 58 0.55 14.53 -15.06
N SER A 59 -0.55 13.87 -14.72
CA SER A 59 -1.92 14.29 -15.00
C SER A 59 -2.44 15.30 -13.96
N GLY A 60 -1.62 15.64 -12.97
CA GLY A 60 -1.92 16.61 -11.93
C GLY A 60 -2.66 16.05 -10.72
N GLY A 61 -2.88 14.73 -10.61
CA GLY A 61 -3.49 14.11 -9.44
C GLY A 61 -2.51 13.93 -8.27
N ASP A 62 -3.04 13.60 -7.10
CA ASP A 62 -2.26 13.28 -5.89
C ASP A 62 -2.08 11.77 -5.79
N VAL A 63 -0.82 11.33 -5.89
CA VAL A 63 -0.48 9.90 -5.81
C VAL A 63 0.24 9.61 -4.51
N TYR A 64 -0.31 8.66 -3.75
CA TYR A 64 0.29 8.14 -2.53
C TYR A 64 0.76 6.70 -2.78
N ARG A 65 2.06 6.46 -2.59
CA ARG A 65 2.65 5.10 -2.64
C ARG A 65 2.89 4.62 -1.24
N TYR A 66 2.51 3.38 -0.95
CA TYR A 66 2.61 2.81 0.39
C TYR A 66 3.54 1.61 0.42
N TRP A 67 4.26 1.43 1.53
CA TRP A 67 5.02 0.20 1.79
C TRP A 67 4.94 -0.20 3.26
N LYS A 68 4.99 -1.51 3.51
CA LYS A 68 5.10 -2.09 4.85
C LYS A 68 6.18 -3.16 4.86
N LYS A 69 7.07 -3.10 5.84
CA LYS A 69 8.04 -4.18 6.09
C LYS A 69 7.39 -5.28 6.92
N VAL A 70 7.39 -6.50 6.41
CA VAL A 70 6.80 -7.66 7.10
C VAL A 70 7.81 -8.23 8.08
N MET A 71 7.45 -8.25 9.36
CA MET A 71 8.26 -8.82 10.43
C MET A 71 7.52 -10.01 11.03
N LYS A 72 8.05 -11.22 10.82
CA LYS A 72 7.51 -12.46 11.40
C LYS A 72 8.16 -12.71 12.74
N LYS A 73 7.35 -13.04 13.76
CA LYS A 73 7.87 -13.50 15.06
C LYS A 73 8.67 -14.79 14.81
N GLN A 74 9.90 -14.82 15.28
CA GLN A 74 10.77 -16.01 15.24
C GLN A 74 10.28 -17.06 16.24
#